data_AF-A0A9E3DJ07-F1
#
_entry.id   AF-A0A9E3DJ07-F1
#
_cell.length_a   1.000
_cell.length_b   1.000
_cell.length_c   1.000
_cell.angle_alpha   90.00
_cell.angle_beta   90.00
_cell.angle_gamma   90.00
#
_symmetry.space_group_name_H-M   'P 1'
#
loop_
_entity.id
_entity.type
_entity.pdbx_description
1 polymer ?
#
loop_
_entity_poly.entity_id
_entity_poly.type
_entity_poly.pdbx_seq_one_letter_code
_entity_poly.pdbx_strand_id
1 'polypeptide(L)'
;MQFKNPDVGITRWACVLAACILVSPAQSIAPRPQDSDQSAGLKLHVETTLVTIPVAVTDTNNRFVLGLEQKDFRLFEDGVEQKIAHFSGDDAPLSVGLIFDISGSMDYKLRTSQAAITQFLKTMNADDEAFLIEFSDAAKVSVAFTR
;
A
#
# COMPACT_ATOMS: atom_id res chain seq x y z
N MET A 1 -24.76 56.19 4.26
CA MET A 1 -24.01 57.04 5.19
C MET A 1 -22.94 57.75 4.37
N GLN A 2 -22.93 59.09 4.36
CA GLN A 2 -21.95 59.95 3.66
C GLN A 2 -20.53 59.69 4.19
N PHE A 3 -19.45 59.97 3.44
CA PHE A 3 -18.78 61.27 3.21
C PHE A 3 -17.78 61.04 2.03
N LYS A 4 -17.70 61.77 0.90
CA LYS A 4 -17.48 63.22 0.63
C LYS A 4 -16.31 63.74 1.49
N ASN A 5 -15.10 64.05 1.02
CA ASN A 5 -14.62 64.91 -0.09
C ASN A 5 -13.06 65.09 0.17
N PRO A 6 -12.31 66.03 -0.43
CA PRO A 6 -11.83 66.12 -1.81
C PRO A 6 -10.33 66.61 -1.82
N ASP A 7 -9.95 67.38 -2.84
CA ASP A 7 -8.88 68.40 -2.85
C ASP A 7 -7.55 68.08 -3.57
N VAL A 8 -7.67 68.32 -4.87
CA VAL A 8 -6.75 69.03 -5.77
C VAL A 8 -6.09 70.27 -5.12
N GLY A 9 -4.79 70.46 -5.38
CA GLY A 9 -4.07 71.74 -5.33
C GLY A 9 -2.75 71.59 -6.10
N ILE A 10 -2.63 72.02 -7.36
CA ILE A 10 -2.24 73.38 -7.80
C ILE A 10 -1.01 73.83 -6.96
N THR A 11 0.19 74.10 -7.50
CA THR A 11 0.51 75.30 -8.30
C THR A 11 2.00 75.33 -8.72
N ARG A 12 2.29 76.00 -9.85
CA ARG A 12 3.48 76.83 -10.20
C ARG A 12 4.82 76.14 -10.54
N TRP A 13 5.26 76.18 -11.81
CA TRP A 13 5.94 77.29 -12.53
C TRP A 13 7.31 77.66 -11.96
N ALA A 14 8.38 77.23 -12.66
CA ALA A 14 9.43 78.13 -13.18
C ALA A 14 10.42 77.34 -14.06
N CYS A 15 10.62 77.86 -15.26
CA CYS A 15 11.75 77.55 -16.14
C CYS A 15 13.09 77.87 -15.45
N VAL A 16 14.18 77.17 -15.79
CA VAL A 16 15.38 77.75 -16.43
C VAL A 16 16.27 76.60 -16.96
N LEU A 17 16.81 76.86 -18.15
CA LEU A 17 17.66 76.04 -19.02
C LEU A 17 18.98 75.60 -18.38
N ALA A 18 19.46 74.38 -18.73
CA ALA A 18 20.86 74.15 -19.12
C ALA A 18 21.09 72.73 -19.68
N ALA A 19 21.71 72.70 -20.87
CA ALA A 19 22.53 71.63 -21.45
C ALA A 19 21.88 70.27 -21.76
N CYS A 20 21.51 70.10 -23.04
CA CYS A 20 21.36 68.81 -23.71
C CYS A 20 22.65 67.98 -23.64
N ILE A 21 22.62 66.87 -22.89
CA ILE A 21 23.48 65.72 -23.17
C ILE A 21 22.58 64.70 -23.87
N LEU A 22 22.89 64.39 -25.13
CA LEU A 22 22.23 63.36 -25.91
C LEU A 22 22.54 61.98 -25.29
N VAL A 23 21.63 61.50 -24.45
CA VAL A 23 21.57 60.09 -24.07
C VAL A 23 20.37 59.50 -24.79
N SER A 24 20.64 58.64 -25.77
CA SER A 24 19.63 57.81 -26.43
C SER A 24 18.82 57.03 -25.38
N PRO A 25 17.50 56.87 -25.52
CA PRO A 25 16.74 56.11 -24.56
C PRO A 25 17.13 54.64 -24.70
N ALA A 26 17.62 54.03 -23.62
CA ALA A 26 17.55 52.59 -23.46
C ALA A 26 16.06 52.24 -23.47
N GLN A 27 15.58 51.66 -24.56
CA GLN A 27 14.23 51.13 -24.64
C GLN A 27 14.13 49.99 -23.61
N SER A 28 13.48 50.30 -22.48
CA SER A 28 13.09 49.30 -21.50
C SER A 28 12.13 48.34 -22.19
N ILE A 29 12.63 47.15 -22.55
CA ILE A 29 11.78 46.01 -22.92
C ILE A 29 11.01 45.67 -21.64
N ALA A 30 9.81 46.23 -21.50
CA ALA A 30 8.86 45.74 -20.52
C ALA A 30 8.62 44.26 -20.85
N PRO A 31 8.61 43.36 -19.86
CA PRO A 31 8.22 41.99 -20.12
C PRO A 31 6.79 42.05 -20.66
N ARG A 32 6.59 41.60 -21.91
CA ARG A 32 5.26 41.27 -22.40
C ARG A 32 4.63 40.36 -21.32
N PRO A 33 3.40 40.63 -20.84
CA PRO A 33 2.72 39.67 -19.98
C PRO A 33 2.71 38.37 -20.77
N GLN A 34 3.49 37.40 -20.28
CA GLN A 34 3.34 36.04 -20.74
C GLN A 34 1.90 35.71 -20.35
N ASP A 35 1.02 35.58 -21.35
CA ASP A 35 -0.13 34.71 -21.20
C ASP A 35 0.48 33.39 -20.74
N SER A 36 0.42 33.16 -19.42
CA SER A 36 0.66 31.87 -18.87
C SER A 36 -0.41 31.02 -19.48
N ASP A 37 -0.05 30.33 -20.56
CA ASP A 37 -0.74 29.16 -21.06
C ASP A 37 -0.79 28.19 -19.88
N GLN A 38 -1.77 28.41 -19.01
CA GLN A 38 -2.28 27.41 -18.10
C GLN A 38 -3.03 26.44 -18.99
N SER A 39 -2.27 25.71 -19.80
CA SER A 39 -2.52 24.30 -19.98
C SER A 39 -2.42 23.68 -18.59
N ALA A 40 -3.48 23.87 -17.79
CA ALA A 40 -3.79 23.04 -16.66
C ALA A 40 -4.01 21.65 -17.26
N GLY A 41 -2.88 20.98 -17.54
CA GLY A 41 -2.87 19.64 -18.08
C GLY A 41 -3.77 18.82 -17.20
N LEU A 42 -4.82 18.26 -17.80
CA LEU A 42 -5.76 17.38 -17.13
C LEU A 42 -4.96 16.33 -16.35
N LYS A 43 -4.90 16.49 -15.03
CA LYS A 43 -4.29 15.49 -14.14
C LYS A 43 -5.30 14.37 -13.99
N LEU A 44 -5.18 13.36 -14.84
CA LEU A 44 -5.97 12.14 -14.74
C LEU A 44 -5.43 11.32 -13.57
N HIS A 45 -6.20 11.24 -12.49
CA HIS A 45 -5.96 10.31 -11.39
C HIS A 45 -6.85 9.10 -11.61
N VAL A 46 -6.27 7.90 -11.66
CA VAL A 46 -7.01 6.65 -11.79
C VAL A 46 -6.74 5.86 -10.52
N GLU A 47 -7.79 5.63 -9.74
CA GLU A 47 -7.74 4.72 -8.60
C GLU A 47 -7.96 3.29 -9.09
N THR A 48 -7.06 2.38 -8.71
CA THR A 48 -7.17 0.95 -9.03
C THR A 48 -7.18 0.15 -7.74
N THR A 49 -8.16 -0.74 -7.58
CA THR A 49 -8.23 -1.65 -6.44
C THR A 49 -7.53 -2.96 -6.79
N LEU A 50 -6.49 -3.31 -6.04
CA LEU A 50 -5.85 -4.62 -6.13
C LEU A 50 -6.54 -5.58 -5.16
N VAL A 51 -6.95 -6.75 -5.65
CA VAL A 51 -7.61 -7.79 -4.86
C VAL A 51 -6.76 -9.06 -4.86
N THR A 52 -6.46 -9.60 -3.68
CA THR A 52 -5.72 -10.85 -3.51
C THR A 52 -6.71 -12.02 -3.48
N ILE A 53 -6.51 -13.00 -4.36
CA ILE A 53 -7.35 -14.21 -4.45
C ILE A 53 -6.49 -15.42 -4.07
N PRO A 54 -6.72 -16.05 -2.89
CA PRO A 54 -6.03 -17.27 -2.53
C PRO A 54 -6.60 -18.44 -3.35
N VAL A 55 -5.71 -19.22 -3.97
CA VAL A 55 -6.09 -20.39 -4.78
C VAL A 55 -5.29 -21.60 -4.32
N ALA A 56 -5.98 -22.71 -4.09
CA ALA A 56 -5.37 -24.00 -3.79
C ALA A 56 -5.82 -25.04 -4.84
N VAL A 57 -4.87 -25.77 -5.42
CA VAL A 57 -5.15 -26.79 -6.44
C VAL A 57 -4.82 -28.15 -5.86
N THR A 58 -5.76 -29.09 -5.95
CA THR A 58 -5.60 -30.46 -5.46
C THR A 58 -5.83 -31.49 -6.57
N ASP A 59 -5.13 -32.62 -6.50
CA ASP A 59 -5.39 -33.79 -7.34
C ASP A 59 -6.65 -34.56 -6.89
N THR A 60 -7.01 -35.62 -7.63
CA THR A 60 -8.15 -36.49 -7.29
C THR A 60 -7.99 -37.24 -5.97
N ASN A 61 -6.77 -37.32 -5.43
CA ASN A 61 -6.46 -37.92 -4.13
C ASN A 61 -6.34 -36.86 -3.02
N ASN A 62 -6.80 -35.63 -3.29
CA ASN A 62 -6.79 -34.52 -2.34
C ASN A 62 -5.38 -34.08 -1.90
N ARG A 63 -4.36 -34.28 -2.76
CA ARG A 63 -3.00 -33.81 -2.53
C ARG A 63 -2.76 -32.50 -3.27
N PHE A 64 -2.05 -31.57 -2.64
CA PHE A 64 -1.72 -30.28 -3.27
C PHE A 64 -0.82 -30.47 -4.48
N VAL A 65 -1.19 -29.79 -5.57
CA VAL A 65 -0.38 -29.71 -6.79
C VAL A 65 0.57 -28.52 -6.64
N LEU A 66 1.87 -28.81 -6.56
CA LEU A 66 2.92 -27.82 -6.39
C LEU A 66 3.55 -27.44 -7.75
N GLY A 67 4.22 -26.30 -7.79
CA GLY A 67 4.99 -25.86 -8.96
C GLY A 67 4.15 -25.35 -10.13
N LEU A 68 2.92 -24.91 -9.87
CA LEU A 68 2.10 -24.24 -10.87
C LEU A 68 2.63 -22.83 -11.12
N GLU A 69 2.65 -22.44 -12.39
CA GLU A 69 3.09 -21.12 -12.83
C GLU A 69 1.89 -20.27 -13.22
N GLN A 70 2.07 -18.94 -13.31
CA GLN A 70 1.01 -18.01 -13.71
C GLN A 70 0.31 -18.43 -15.03
N LYS A 71 1.04 -19.05 -15.96
CA LYS A 71 0.53 -19.52 -17.26
C LYS A 71 -0.51 -20.64 -17.14
N ASP A 72 -0.56 -21.32 -16.00
CA ASP A 72 -1.48 -22.43 -15.74
C ASP A 72 -2.85 -21.93 -15.23
N PHE A 73 -3.00 -20.62 -15.03
CA PHE A 73 -4.22 -19.99 -14.52
C PHE A 73 -4.84 -19.01 -15.53
N ARG A 74 -6.17 -18.96 -15.54
CA ARG A 74 -6.96 -17.94 -16.22
C ARG A 74 -7.96 -17.37 -15.23
N LEU A 75 -7.93 -16.06 -15.04
CA LEU A 75 -8.85 -15.36 -14.14
C LEU A 75 -10.03 -14.84 -14.95
N PHE A 76 -11.25 -15.07 -14.45
CA PHE A 76 -12.46 -14.52 -15.05
C PHE A 76 -13.26 -13.78 -13.98
N GLU A 77 -13.78 -12.62 -14.35
CA GLU A 77 -14.74 -11.84 -13.55
C GLU A 77 -15.97 -11.61 -14.44
N ASP A 78 -17.14 -12.03 -13.96
CA ASP A 78 -18.40 -11.97 -14.72
C ASP A 78 -18.33 -12.53 -16.15
N GLY A 79 -17.49 -13.56 -16.33
CA GLY A 79 -17.27 -14.23 -17.62
C GLY A 79 -16.27 -13.53 -18.55
N VAL A 80 -15.68 -12.40 -18.14
CA VAL A 80 -14.64 -11.69 -18.87
C VAL A 80 -13.27 -12.07 -18.31
N GLU A 81 -12.33 -12.45 -19.20
CA GLU A 81 -10.97 -12.79 -18.80
C GLU A 81 -10.21 -11.55 -18.30
N GLN A 82 -9.69 -11.64 -17.08
CA GLN A 82 -8.94 -10.58 -16.42
C GLN A 82 -7.44 -10.90 -16.44
N LYS A 83 -6.63 -9.85 -16.56
CA LYS A 83 -5.18 -9.98 -16.50
C LYS A 83 -4.72 -10.14 -15.06
N ILE A 84 -3.97 -11.18 -14.76
CA ILE A 84 -3.32 -11.37 -13.47
C ILE A 84 -2.17 -10.36 -13.35
N ALA A 85 -2.32 -9.36 -12.47
CA ALA A 85 -1.33 -8.32 -12.26
C ALA A 85 -0.10 -8.81 -11.48
N HIS A 86 -0.31 -9.67 -10.48
CA HIS A 86 0.73 -10.28 -9.66
C HIS A 86 0.38 -11.74 -9.38
N PHE A 87 1.37 -12.62 -9.50
CA PHE A 87 1.26 -14.04 -9.16
C PHE A 87 2.45 -14.39 -8.29
N SER A 88 2.18 -14.93 -7.11
CA SER A 88 3.18 -15.49 -6.22
C SER A 88 2.67 -16.85 -5.78
N GLY A 89 3.51 -17.86 -5.96
CA GLY A 89 3.35 -19.17 -5.35
C GLY A 89 4.27 -19.33 -4.14
N ASP A 90 4.76 -18.22 -3.60
CA ASP A 90 5.68 -18.23 -2.47
C ASP A 90 4.90 -18.63 -1.22
N ASP A 91 5.49 -19.52 -0.44
CA ASP A 91 4.99 -19.93 0.86
C ASP A 91 5.17 -18.74 1.81
N ALA A 92 4.12 -17.91 1.95
CA ALA A 92 4.15 -16.80 2.89
C ALA A 92 4.29 -17.35 4.31
N PRO A 93 5.12 -16.72 5.18
CA PRO A 93 5.30 -17.19 6.55
C PRO A 93 3.97 -17.37 7.28
N LEU A 94 3.72 -18.57 7.79
CA LEU A 94 2.49 -18.91 8.50
C LEU A 94 2.68 -18.77 10.02
N SER A 95 1.67 -18.21 10.69
CA SER A 95 1.57 -18.23 12.15
C SER A 95 0.56 -19.30 12.59
N VAL A 96 1.03 -20.35 13.26
CA VAL A 96 0.20 -21.50 13.69
C VAL A 96 -0.03 -21.49 15.20
N GLY A 97 -1.31 -21.50 15.60
CA GLY A 97 -1.70 -21.70 17.00
C GLY A 97 -2.13 -23.14 17.27
N LEU A 98 -1.39 -23.85 18.11
CA LEU A 98 -1.72 -25.21 18.53
C LEU A 98 -2.38 -25.18 19.91
N ILE A 99 -3.57 -25.77 20.03
CA ILE A 99 -4.27 -25.93 21.30
C ILE A 99 -4.32 -27.42 21.62
N PHE A 100 -3.74 -27.82 22.75
CA PHE A 100 -3.44 -29.20 23.09
C PHE A 100 -4.13 -29.65 24.38
N ASP A 101 -4.99 -30.66 24.27
CA ASP A 101 -5.71 -31.23 25.40
C ASP A 101 -4.81 -32.18 26.20
N ILE A 102 -4.63 -31.88 27.48
CA ILE A 102 -3.88 -32.69 28.45
C ILE A 102 -4.77 -33.21 29.59
N SER A 103 -6.10 -33.21 29.41
CA SER A 103 -7.05 -33.76 30.37
C SER A 103 -6.84 -35.28 30.57
N GLY A 104 -7.27 -35.82 31.70
CA GLY A 104 -7.12 -37.26 32.00
C GLY A 104 -7.80 -38.20 30.98
N SER A 105 -8.74 -37.69 30.16
CA SER A 105 -9.34 -38.43 29.06
C SER A 105 -8.38 -38.66 27.88
N MET A 106 -7.28 -37.89 27.81
CA MET A 106 -6.24 -37.96 26.80
C MET A 106 -5.04 -38.83 27.18
N ASP A 107 -4.98 -39.38 28.40
CA ASP A 107 -3.83 -40.17 28.90
C ASP A 107 -3.31 -41.23 27.93
N TYR A 108 -4.19 -41.99 27.29
CA TYR A 108 -3.82 -43.07 26.36
C TYR A 108 -3.48 -42.59 24.94
N LYS A 109 -3.80 -41.33 24.59
CA LYS A 109 -3.56 -40.73 23.27
C LYS A 109 -2.49 -39.65 23.30
N LEU A 110 -2.11 -39.15 24.47
CA LEU A 110 -1.17 -38.06 24.67
C LEU A 110 0.15 -38.28 23.92
N ARG A 111 0.74 -39.48 24.01
CA ARG A 111 1.98 -39.80 23.28
C ARG A 111 1.81 -39.76 21.77
N THR A 112 0.70 -40.29 21.25
CA THR A 112 0.40 -40.27 19.81
C THR A 112 0.16 -38.83 19.33
N SER A 113 -0.58 -38.03 20.08
CA SER A 113 -0.84 -36.64 19.75
C SER A 113 0.44 -35.78 19.80
N GLN A 114 1.31 -35.99 20.80
CA GLN A 114 2.63 -35.34 20.85
C GLN A 114 3.49 -35.71 19.64
N ALA A 115 3.49 -36.98 19.23
CA ALA A 115 4.23 -37.43 18.06
C ALA A 115 3.68 -36.78 16.77
N ALA A 116 2.36 -36.64 16.65
CA ALA A 116 1.72 -35.96 15.52
C ALA A 116 2.09 -34.47 15.46
N ILE A 117 2.06 -33.76 16.60
CA ILE A 117 2.48 -32.35 16.66
C ILE A 117 3.96 -32.21 16.31
N THR A 118 4.80 -33.11 16.84
CA THR A 118 6.23 -33.11 16.52
C THR A 118 6.47 -33.30 15.02
N GLN A 119 5.69 -34.18 14.38
CA GLN A 119 5.79 -34.40 12.94
C GLN A 119 5.30 -33.19 12.14
N PHE A 120 4.21 -32.54 12.58
CA PHE A 120 3.70 -31.33 11.96
C PHE A 120 4.68 -30.15 12.05
N LEU A 121 5.27 -29.92 13.23
CA LEU A 121 6.27 -28.86 13.41
C LEU A 121 7.53 -29.07 12.55
N LYS A 122 7.86 -30.33 12.21
CA LYS A 122 8.98 -30.65 11.30
C LYS A 122 8.69 -30.34 9.83
N THR A 123 7.42 -30.23 9.45
CA THR A 123 7.01 -29.90 8.08
C THR A 123 6.85 -28.40 7.84
N MET A 124 6.92 -27.59 8.89
CA MET A 124 6.89 -26.13 8.78
C MET A 124 8.16 -25.58 8.11
N ASN A 125 8.00 -24.47 7.40
CA ASN A 125 9.11 -23.73 6.82
C ASN A 125 9.92 -23.00 7.90
N ALA A 126 11.14 -22.60 7.56
CA ALA A 126 12.04 -21.92 8.50
C ALA A 126 11.54 -20.54 8.95
N ASP A 127 10.67 -19.91 8.16
CA ASP A 127 10.08 -18.61 8.47
C ASP A 127 8.72 -18.71 9.18
N ASP A 128 8.15 -19.91 9.30
CA ASP A 128 6.88 -20.13 10.00
C ASP A 128 7.07 -20.03 11.52
N GLU A 129 6.05 -19.56 12.20
CA GLU A 129 6.04 -19.40 13.65
C GLU A 129 4.90 -20.20 14.25
N ALA A 130 5.14 -20.84 15.40
CA ALA A 130 4.11 -21.57 16.11
C ALA A 130 4.08 -21.21 17.59
N PHE A 131 2.89 -21.27 18.18
CA PHE A 131 2.72 -21.26 19.63
C PHE A 131 1.88 -22.44 20.07
N LEU A 132 2.07 -22.87 21.32
CA LEU A 132 1.37 -24.01 21.91
C LEU A 132 0.68 -23.60 23.20
N ILE A 133 -0.62 -23.87 23.28
CA ILE A 133 -1.43 -23.75 24.48
C ILE A 133 -1.81 -25.14 24.91
N GLU A 134 -1.50 -25.52 26.14
CA GLU A 134 -2.00 -26.74 26.76
C GLU A 134 -3.25 -26.40 27.58
N PHE A 135 -4.26 -27.27 27.56
CA PHE A 135 -5.45 -27.09 28.38
C PHE A 135 -5.90 -28.39 29.06
N SER A 136 -6.34 -28.27 30.30
CA SER A 136 -7.14 -29.26 31.02
C SER A 136 -8.33 -28.53 31.66
N ASP A 137 -8.28 -28.24 32.96
CA ASP A 137 -9.31 -27.43 33.64
C ASP A 137 -9.16 -25.93 33.37
N ALA A 138 -7.95 -25.49 33.02
CA ALA A 138 -7.64 -24.12 32.60
C ALA A 138 -6.63 -24.14 31.44
N ALA A 139 -6.71 -23.15 30.57
CA ALA A 139 -5.75 -22.97 29.48
C ALA A 139 -4.45 -22.35 30.00
N LYS A 140 -3.32 -22.92 29.59
CA LYS A 140 -1.97 -22.43 29.90
C LYS A 140 -1.18 -22.32 28.61
N VAL A 141 -0.61 -21.15 28.35
CA VAL A 141 0.37 -21.00 27.26
C VAL A 141 1.63 -21.74 27.66
N SER A 142 1.99 -22.77 26.90
CA SER A 142 3.14 -23.63 27.17
C SER A 142 4.36 -23.22 26.35
N VAL A 143 4.13 -22.71 25.14
CA VAL A 143 5.16 -22.12 24.28
C VAL A 143 4.59 -20.87 23.62
N ALA A 144 5.23 -19.72 23.81
CA ALA A 144 4.90 -18.49 23.08
C ALA A 144 5.35 -18.59 21.61
N PHE A 145 5.03 -17.61 20.77
CA PHE A 145 5.59 -17.57 19.41
C PHE A 145 7.10 -17.73 19.45
N THR A 146 7.61 -18.58 18.56
CA THR A 146 9.03 -18.96 18.52
C THR A 146 9.96 -17.86 18.01
N ARG A 147 9.44 -16.66 17.73
CA ARG A 147 10.19 -15.48 17.25
C ARG A 147 9.93 -14.25 18.10
#